data_AF-A0A355B6X4-F1
#
_entry.id   AF-A0A355B6X4-F1
#
_cell.length_a   1.000
_cell.length_b   1.000
_cell.length_c   1.000
_cell.angle_alpha   90.00
_cell.angle_beta   90.00
_cell.angle_gamma   90.00
#
_symmetry.space_group_name_H-M   'P 1'
#
loop_
_entity.id
_entity.type
_entity.pdbx_description
1 polymer ?
#
loop_
_entity_poly.entity_id
_entity_poly.type
_entity_poly.pdbx_seq_one_letter_code
_entity_poly.pdbx_strand_id
1 'polypeptide(L)' 'MGSIYGDGYGVPQDYELAVKWFRKSAEQGLANSQRNLGLMYEKGHGVPKDYELALKWFRKSAKQGNASAQKALKIILRK' A
#
# COMPACT_ATOMS: atom_id res chain seq x y z
N MET A 1 -1.98 29.06 -17.49
CA MET A 1 -2.06 28.74 -16.04
C MET A 1 -2.94 27.52 -15.88
N GLY A 2 -2.32 26.38 -15.62
CA GLY A 2 -2.91 25.04 -15.74
C GLY A 2 -3.81 24.67 -14.57
N SER A 3 -5.10 24.86 -14.74
CA SER A 3 -6.16 24.35 -13.87
C SER A 3 -6.69 23.02 -14.40
N ILE A 4 -5.93 21.93 -14.25
CA ILE A 4 -6.45 20.56 -14.49
C ILE A 4 -5.79 19.56 -13.52
N TYR A 5 -6.08 19.70 -12.22
CA TYR A 5 -5.87 18.62 -11.24
C TYR A 5 -7.11 18.43 -10.35
N GLY A 6 -8.29 18.72 -10.92
CA GLY A 6 -9.54 18.18 -10.41
C GLY A 6 -9.60 16.71 -10.79
N ASP A 7 -9.76 15.85 -9.78
CA ASP A 7 -10.04 14.42 -9.93
C ASP A 7 -9.01 13.58 -10.68
N GLY A 8 -7.82 13.44 -10.08
CA GLY A 8 -6.83 12.40 -10.40
C GLY A 8 -7.28 10.99 -9.99
N TYR A 9 -8.46 10.56 -10.42
CA TYR A 9 -8.81 9.15 -10.55
C TYR A 9 -7.98 8.58 -11.72
N GLY A 10 -6.82 8.02 -11.40
CA GLY A 10 -6.06 7.20 -12.35
C GLY A 10 -5.06 7.96 -13.22
N VAL A 11 -4.06 8.59 -12.59
CA VAL A 11 -2.78 8.76 -13.29
C VAL A 11 -1.97 7.48 -13.03
N PRO A 12 -1.77 6.58 -14.02
CA PRO A 12 -0.86 5.45 -13.92
C PRO A 12 0.60 5.92 -13.94
N GLN A 13 0.91 7.07 -13.31
CA GLN A 13 2.11 7.79 -13.70
C GLN A 13 3.39 7.16 -13.14
N ASP A 14 3.31 6.34 -12.09
CA ASP A 14 4.46 5.53 -11.67
C ASP A 14 4.14 4.57 -10.50
N TYR A 15 3.01 3.84 -10.55
CA TYR A 15 2.70 2.88 -9.47
C TYR A 15 3.82 1.84 -9.28
N GLU A 16 4.49 1.44 -10.36
CA GLU A 16 5.65 0.56 -10.31
C GLU A 16 6.83 1.19 -9.56
N LEU A 17 7.12 2.48 -9.81
CA LEU A 17 8.16 3.21 -9.08
C LEU A 17 7.76 3.44 -7.62
N ALA A 18 6.50 3.75 -7.35
CA ALA A 18 5.96 3.89 -6.00
C ALA A 18 6.10 2.58 -5.22
N VAL A 19 5.78 1.44 -5.83
CA VAL A 19 6.01 0.10 -5.25
C VAL A 19 7.49 -0.08 -4.93
N LYS A 20 8.40 0.27 -5.86
CA LYS A 20 9.86 0.14 -5.61
C LYS A 20 10.30 0.97 -4.40
N TRP A 21 9.84 2.22 -4.29
CA TRP A 21 10.15 3.07 -3.14
C TRP A 21 9.52 2.56 -1.84
N PHE A 22 8.24 2.21 -1.87
CA PHE A 22 7.56 1.65 -0.69
C PHE A 22 8.19 0.34 -0.26
N ARG A 23 8.67 -0.50 -1.18
CA ARG A 23 9.41 -1.73 -0.86
C ARG A 23 10.70 -1.43 -0.11
N LYS A 24 11.56 -0.55 -0.66
CA LYS A 24 12.81 -0.15 0.02
C LYS A 24 12.55 0.37 1.43
N SER A 25 11.59 1.28 1.58
CA SER A 25 11.23 1.85 2.89
C SER A 25 10.56 0.84 3.83
N ALA A 26 9.71 -0.05 3.30
CA ALA A 26 9.04 -1.09 4.06
C ALA A 26 10.04 -2.14 4.59
N GLU A 27 11.07 -2.44 3.80
CA GLU A 27 12.21 -3.30 4.18
C GLU A 27 13.07 -2.66 5.28
N GLN A 28 13.20 -1.32 5.30
CA GLN A 28 13.81 -0.57 6.40
C GLN A 28 12.94 -0.50 7.67
N GLY A 29 11.75 -1.10 7.65
CA GLY A 29 10.87 -1.14 8.81
C GLY A 29 9.86 0.00 8.90
N LEU A 30 9.77 0.91 7.93
CA LEU A 30 8.82 2.02 8.01
C LEU A 30 7.37 1.52 7.94
N ALA A 31 6.64 1.63 9.06
CA ALA A 31 5.27 1.11 9.18
C ALA A 31 4.30 1.70 8.15
N ASN A 32 4.43 2.99 7.84
CA ASN A 32 3.60 3.64 6.81
C ASN A 32 3.86 3.07 5.41
N SER A 33 5.12 2.82 5.07
CA SER A 33 5.50 2.23 3.78
C SER A 33 5.07 0.77 3.69
N GLN A 34 5.18 0.00 4.78
CA GLN A 34 4.63 -1.36 4.85
C GLN A 34 3.11 -1.37 4.61
N ARG A 35 2.37 -0.45 5.22
CA ARG A 35 0.92 -0.30 4.97
C ARG A 35 0.65 0.04 3.50
N ASN A 36 1.35 1.03 2.93
CA ASN A 36 1.14 1.45 1.55
C ASN A 36 1.46 0.34 0.56
N LEU A 37 2.55 -0.40 0.79
CA LEU A 37 2.90 -1.55 -0.03
C LEU A 37 1.83 -2.65 0.06
N GLY A 38 1.28 -2.88 1.26
CA GLY A 38 0.12 -3.77 1.44
C GLY A 38 -1.08 -3.36 0.59
N LEU A 39 -1.40 -2.06 0.55
CA LEU A 39 -2.48 -1.53 -0.28
C LEU A 39 -2.20 -1.69 -1.78
N MET A 40 -0.96 -1.53 -2.21
CA MET A 40 -0.58 -1.75 -3.62
C MET A 40 -0.83 -3.19 -4.04
N TYR A 41 -0.44 -4.17 -3.22
CA TYR A 41 -0.72 -5.59 -3.47
C TYR A 41 -2.21 -5.93 -3.37
N GLU A 42 -2.96 -5.31 -2.45
CA GLU A 42 -4.41 -5.53 -2.32
C GLU A 42 -5.17 -5.04 -3.56
N LYS A 43 -4.78 -3.88 -4.10
CA LYS A 43 -5.45 -3.25 -5.25
C LYS A 43 -4.87 -3.65 -6.61
N GLY A 44 -3.68 -4.26 -6.64
CA GLY A 44 -2.95 -4.55 -7.87
C GLY A 44 -2.40 -3.29 -8.56
N HIS A 45 -1.96 -2.30 -7.79
CA HIS A 45 -1.41 -1.05 -8.32
C HIS A 45 0.10 -1.15 -8.49
N GLY A 46 0.57 -1.20 -9.74
CA GLY A 46 2.00 -1.32 -10.07
C GLY A 46 2.64 -2.67 -9.70
N VAL A 47 1.83 -3.60 -9.20
CA VAL A 47 2.18 -5.00 -8.91
C VAL A 47 0.98 -5.88 -9.21
N PRO A 48 1.18 -7.16 -9.52
CA PRO A 48 0.11 -8.15 -9.51
C PRO A 48 -0.61 -8.13 -8.17
N LYS A 49 -1.94 -8.24 -8.24
CA LYS A 49 -2.79 -8.30 -7.06
C LYS A 49 -2.47 -9.55 -6.26
N ASP A 50 -2.10 -9.39 -5.00
CA ASP A 50 -1.71 -10.49 -4.13
C ASP A 50 -2.15 -10.21 -2.69
N TYR A 51 -3.20 -10.91 -2.27
CA TYR A 51 -3.76 -10.75 -0.93
C TYR A 51 -2.86 -11.30 0.17
N GLU A 52 -2.08 -12.36 -0.11
CA GLU A 52 -1.18 -12.95 0.89
C GLU A 52 -0.01 -12.02 1.20
N LEU A 53 0.59 -11.44 0.16
CA LEU A 53 1.62 -10.41 0.29
C LEU A 53 1.07 -9.14 0.94
N ALA A 54 -0.14 -8.71 0.57
CA ALA A 54 -0.81 -7.58 1.23
C ALA A 54 -0.96 -7.81 2.74
N LEU A 55 -1.51 -8.96 3.14
CA LEU A 55 -1.66 -9.35 4.55
C LEU A 55 -0.31 -9.41 5.28
N LYS A 56 0.74 -9.93 4.64
CA LYS A 56 2.08 -10.00 5.22
C LYS A 56 2.63 -8.60 5.55
N TRP A 57 2.48 -7.65 4.63
CA TRP A 57 2.92 -6.27 4.84
C TRP A 57 2.07 -5.52 5.85
N PHE A 58 0.74 -5.68 5.82
CA PHE A 58 -0.13 -5.10 6.83
C PHE A 58 0.15 -5.67 8.23
N ARG A 59 0.43 -6.98 8.37
CA ARG A 59 0.82 -7.59 9.64
C ARG A 59 2.10 -6.98 10.19
N LYS A 60 3.12 -6.76 9.35
CA LYS A 60 4.35 -6.08 9.78
C LYS A 60 4.06 -4.65 10.27
N SER A 61 3.26 -3.88 9.54
CA SER A 61 2.89 -2.51 9.90
C SER A 61 2.06 -2.47 11.19
N ALA A 62 1.09 -3.38 11.32
CA ALA A 62 0.22 -3.50 12.48
C ALA A 62 0.97 -3.88 13.77
N LYS A 63 2.00 -4.74 13.66
CA LYS A 63 2.89 -5.09 14.78
C LYS A 63 3.67 -3.89 15.31
N GLN A 64 3.86 -2.85 14.50
CA GLN A 64 4.49 -1.59 14.90
C GLN A 64 3.48 -0.56 15.44
N GLY A 65 2.23 -0.96 15.70
CA GLY A 65 1.19 -0.07 16.23
C GLY A 65 0.47 0.77 15.17
N ASN A 66 0.65 0.49 13.87
CA ASN A 66 -0.06 1.24 12.83
C ASN A 66 -1.57 0.88 12.82
N ALA A 67 -2.39 1.76 13.37
CA ALA A 67 -3.84 1.59 13.47
C ALA A 67 -4.51 1.42 12.09
N SER A 68 -4.00 2.10 11.05
CA SER A 68 -4.54 1.96 9.69
C SER A 68 -4.29 0.55 9.14
N ALA A 69 -3.10 -0.01 9.36
CA ALA A 69 -2.79 -1.38 8.96
C ALA A 69 -3.59 -2.42 9.76
N GLN A 70 -3.79 -2.20 11.06
CA GLN A 70 -4.67 -3.06 11.88
C GLN A 70 -6.11 -3.06 11.36
N LYS A 71 -6.63 -1.89 10.97
CA LYS A 71 -7.96 -1.78 10.36
C LYS A 71 -8.01 -2.49 9.00
N ALA A 72 -7.00 -2.31 8.16
CA ALA A 72 -6.91 -2.99 6.87
C ALA A 72 -6.89 -4.52 7.02
N LEU A 73 -6.13 -5.06 7.98
CA LEU A 73 -6.14 -6.50 8.30
C LEU A 73 -7.53 -6.98 8.69
N LYS A 74 -8.23 -6.24 9.55
CA LYS A 74 -9.60 -6.61 9.95
C LYS A 74 -10.56 -6.61 8.77
N ILE A 75 -10.42 -5.68 7.82
CA ILE A 75 -11.27 -5.61 6.62
C ILE A 75 -10.97 -6.81 5.70
N ILE A 76 -9.70 -7.11 5.45
CA ILE A 76 -9.30 -8.20 4.54
C ILE A 76 -9.64 -9.57 5.12
N LEU A 77 -9.44 -9.79 6.43
CA LEU A 77 -9.74 -11.07 7.10
C LEU A 77 -11.24 -11.32 7.32
N ARG A 78 -12.09 -10.29 7.15
CA ARG A 78 -13.55 -10.40 7.25
C ARG A 78 -14.23 -10.66 5.91
N LYS A 79 -13.46 -10.66 4.83
CA LYS A 79 -13.93 -10.91 3.47
C LYS A 79 -13.61 -12.33 3.07
#